data_AF-A0A382QT98-F1
#
_entry.id   AF-A0A382QT98-F1
#
_cell.length_a   1.000
_cell.length_b   1.000
_cell.length_c   1.000
_cell.angle_alpha   90.00
_cell.angle_beta   90.00
_cell.angle_gamma   90.00
#
_symmetry.space_group_name_H-M   'P 1'
#
loop_
_entity.id
_entity.type
_entity.pdbx_description
1 polymer ?
#
loop_
_entity_poly.entity_id
_entity_poly.type
_entity_poly.pdbx_seq_one_letter_code
_entity_poly.pdbx_strand_id
1 'polypeptide(L)'
;YAAESLFNSDIVSGEYHFSTTRGQNQVFDFNRETLAQVDELVDMMLNGVGEGSFIPTEDAADCKSCDYRDICRVTEGYKKVVSPLTEWSKEQMSIGSSAAFDSLKRVRAL
;
A
#
# COMPACT_ATOMS: atom_id res chain seq x y z
N TYR A 1 -8.93 15.24 -11.03
CA TYR A 1 -10.35 15.65 -11.06
C TYR A 1 -10.95 16.08 -9.72
N ALA A 2 -10.86 15.28 -8.63
CA ALA A 2 -11.48 15.66 -7.35
C ALA A 2 -10.92 16.98 -6.76
N ALA A 3 -9.59 17.14 -6.75
CA ALA A 3 -8.94 18.35 -6.23
C ALA A 3 -9.26 19.60 -7.08
N GLU A 4 -9.23 19.50 -8.41
CA GLU A 4 -9.55 20.62 -9.31
C GLU A 4 -11.01 21.06 -9.16
N SER A 5 -11.92 20.11 -8.97
CA SER A 5 -13.34 20.39 -8.70
C SER A 5 -13.52 21.10 -7.36
N LEU A 6 -12.75 20.70 -6.34
CA LEU A 6 -12.79 21.31 -5.00
C LEU A 6 -12.25 22.74 -5.00
N PHE A 7 -11.14 22.98 -5.69
CA PHE A 7 -10.47 24.29 -5.71
C PHE A 7 -10.90 25.19 -6.87
N ASN A 8 -11.73 24.68 -7.79
CA ASN A 8 -12.16 25.35 -9.01
C ASN A 8 -10.97 25.98 -9.77
N SER A 9 -9.89 25.23 -9.90
CA SER A 9 -8.61 25.67 -10.49
C SER A 9 -7.82 24.47 -11.01
N ASP A 10 -6.92 24.72 -11.95
CA ASP A 10 -6.01 23.71 -12.48
C ASP A 10 -4.95 23.35 -11.41
N ILE A 11 -4.80 22.06 -11.09
CA ILE A 11 -3.87 21.57 -10.08
C ILE A 11 -2.67 20.93 -10.77
N VAL A 12 -1.48 21.50 -10.55
CA VAL A 12 -0.23 21.08 -11.20
C VAL A 12 0.59 20.10 -10.36
N SER A 13 0.52 20.20 -9.04
CA SER A 13 1.15 19.28 -8.10
C SER A 13 0.43 19.29 -6.74
N GLY A 14 0.73 18.28 -5.93
CA GLY A 14 0.37 18.23 -4.51
C GLY A 14 1.61 17.90 -3.67
N GLU A 15 1.69 18.48 -2.48
CA GLU A 15 2.81 18.25 -1.57
C GLU A 15 2.32 17.61 -0.27
N TYR A 16 3.08 16.63 0.22
CA TYR A 16 2.91 16.10 1.56
C TYR A 16 4.06 16.56 2.46
N HIS A 17 3.71 17.18 3.58
CA HIS A 17 4.68 17.75 4.53
C HIS A 17 4.73 16.92 5.80
N PHE A 18 5.82 16.18 6.01
CA PHE A 18 6.13 15.55 7.30
C PHE A 18 6.90 16.53 8.18
N SER A 19 6.19 17.14 9.12
CA SER A 19 6.81 17.96 10.15
C SER A 19 7.67 17.09 11.07
N THR A 20 8.95 17.41 11.21
CA THR A 20 9.82 16.79 12.22
C THR A 20 9.85 17.62 13.49
N THR A 21 10.17 17.00 14.62
CA THR A 21 10.30 17.70 15.92
C THR A 21 11.33 18.83 15.91
N ARG A 22 12.23 18.86 14.93
CA ARG A 22 13.25 19.91 14.74
C ARG A 22 12.86 20.96 13.68
N GLY A 23 11.64 20.93 13.14
CA GLY A 23 11.18 21.88 12.12
C GLY A 23 11.82 21.70 10.75
N GLN A 24 12.52 20.58 10.52
CA GLN A 24 13.04 20.21 9.21
C GLN A 24 11.94 19.41 8.51
N ASN A 25 11.10 20.09 7.73
CA ASN A 25 10.04 19.42 6.99
C ASN A 25 10.66 18.48 5.96
N GLN A 26 10.21 17.22 5.95
CA GLN A 26 10.37 16.38 4.77
C GLN A 26 9.18 16.65 3.86
N VAL A 27 9.45 17.15 2.67
CA VAL A 27 8.44 17.47 1.67
C VAL A 27 8.53 16.44 0.55
N PHE A 28 7.40 15.82 0.24
CA PHE A 28 7.25 14.92 -0.89
C PHE A 28 6.35 15.61 -1.91
N ASP A 29 6.89 15.86 -3.10
CA ASP A 29 6.15 16.43 -4.22
C ASP A 29 5.57 15.31 -5.10
N PHE A 30 4.30 15.49 -5.47
CA PHE A 30 3.59 14.61 -6.37
C PHE A 30 3.03 15.44 -7.52
N ASN A 31 3.74 15.44 -8.63
CA ASN A 31 3.28 16.10 -9.85
C ASN A 31 2.15 15.31 -10.52
N ARG A 32 1.42 15.97 -11.43
CA ARG A 32 0.30 15.38 -12.16
C ARG A 32 0.66 14.10 -12.92
N GLU A 33 1.86 14.02 -13.51
CA GLU A 33 2.30 12.86 -14.31
C GLU A 33 2.50 11.62 -13.42
N THR A 34 3.12 11.81 -12.25
CA THR A 34 3.30 10.77 -11.23
C THR A 34 1.96 10.31 -10.64
N LEU A 35 0.97 11.21 -10.54
CA LEU A 35 -0.36 10.87 -10.03
C LEU A 35 -1.27 10.24 -11.08
N ALA A 36 -1.00 10.44 -12.37
CA ALA A 36 -1.87 9.92 -13.46
C ALA A 36 -2.02 8.39 -13.45
N GLN A 37 -1.00 7.67 -12.95
CA GLN A 37 -1.01 6.20 -12.82
C GLN A 37 -1.75 5.70 -11.57
N VAL A 38 -2.12 6.58 -10.63
CA VAL A 38 -2.74 6.20 -9.35
C VAL A 38 -4.18 5.73 -9.55
N ASP A 39 -4.92 6.31 -10.50
CA ASP A 39 -6.32 5.94 -10.75
C ASP A 39 -6.44 4.45 -11.14
N GLU A 40 -5.60 3.98 -12.07
CA GLU A 40 -5.55 2.55 -12.45
C GLU A 40 -5.18 1.66 -11.26
N LEU A 41 -4.28 2.14 -10.40
CA LEU A 41 -3.86 1.43 -9.19
C LEU A 41 -5.00 1.25 -8.20
N VAL A 42 -5.72 2.34 -7.92
CA VAL A 42 -6.85 2.35 -6.99
C VAL A 42 -7.97 1.46 -7.50
N ASP A 43 -8.29 1.54 -8.80
CA ASP A 43 -9.28 0.67 -9.43
C ASP A 43 -8.89 -0.81 -9.29
N MET A 44 -7.62 -1.15 -9.54
CA MET A 44 -7.11 -2.50 -9.38
C MET A 44 -7.24 -3.00 -7.93
N MET A 45 -6.91 -2.15 -6.95
CA MET A 45 -7.05 -2.49 -5.53
C MET A 45 -8.51 -2.71 -5.13
N LEU A 46 -9.41 -1.83 -5.56
CA LEU A 46 -10.83 -1.90 -5.20
C LEU A 46 -11.53 -3.08 -5.88
N ASN A 47 -11.20 -3.37 -7.14
CA ASN A 47 -11.72 -4.54 -7.85
C ASN A 47 -11.25 -5.85 -7.18
N GLY A 48 -9.98 -5.92 -6.78
CA GLY A 48 -9.45 -7.07 -6.02
C GLY A 48 -10.24 -7.32 -4.74
N VAL A 49 -10.54 -6.26 -3.97
CA VAL A 49 -11.38 -6.36 -2.77
C VAL A 49 -12.80 -6.81 -3.11
N GLY A 50 -13.40 -6.29 -4.18
CA GLY A 50 -14.72 -6.68 -4.66
C GLY A 50 -14.83 -8.16 -5.04
N GLU A 51 -13.76 -8.74 -5.53
CA GLU A 51 -13.64 -10.17 -5.86
C GLU A 51 -13.31 -11.05 -4.64
N GLY A 52 -13.15 -10.46 -3.45
CA GLY A 52 -12.76 -11.16 -2.23
C GLY A 52 -11.26 -11.49 -2.16
N SER A 53 -10.44 -10.87 -3.01
CA SER A 53 -8.98 -11.02 -2.99
C SER A 53 -8.37 -10.01 -2.03
N PHE A 54 -7.61 -10.50 -1.05
CA PHE A 54 -6.86 -9.68 -0.10
C PHE A 54 -5.37 -9.95 -0.22
N ILE A 55 -4.57 -8.90 -0.10
CA ILE A 55 -3.12 -8.96 -0.27
C ILE A 55 -2.48 -8.88 1.13
N PRO A 56 -1.93 -9.98 1.67
CA PRO A 56 -1.19 -9.92 2.92
C PRO A 56 0.13 -9.18 2.72
N THR A 57 0.57 -8.41 3.70
CA THR A 57 1.94 -7.86 3.74
C THR A 57 2.99 -8.97 3.62
N GLU A 58 4.17 -8.64 3.09
CA GLU A 58 5.36 -9.49 3.11
C GLU A 58 6.28 -9.25 4.31
N ASP A 59 6.02 -8.19 5.09
CA ASP A 59 6.77 -7.85 6.29
C ASP A 59 6.00 -8.24 7.56
N ALA A 60 6.58 -9.14 8.34
CA ALA A 60 6.03 -9.53 9.64
C ALA A 60 6.03 -8.37 10.65
N ALA A 61 6.83 -7.31 10.45
CA ALA A 61 6.83 -6.13 11.30
C ALA A 61 5.51 -5.36 11.22
N ASP A 62 4.87 -5.30 10.05
CA ASP A 62 3.57 -4.64 9.85
C ASP A 62 2.47 -5.27 10.71
N CYS A 63 2.60 -6.57 10.99
CA CYS A 63 1.65 -7.30 11.84
C CYS A 63 1.68 -6.86 13.30
N LYS A 64 2.67 -6.07 13.76
CA LYS A 64 2.73 -5.55 15.13
C LYS A 64 1.68 -4.48 15.41
N SER A 65 1.36 -3.66 14.41
CA SER A 65 0.45 -2.51 14.51
C SER A 65 -0.81 -2.66 13.67
N CYS A 66 -1.00 -3.80 13.01
CA CYS A 66 -2.19 -4.06 12.19
C CYS A 66 -3.41 -4.35 13.07
N ASP A 67 -4.53 -3.70 12.81
CA ASP A 67 -5.80 -3.96 13.53
C ASP A 67 -6.46 -5.27 13.10
N TYR A 68 -6.08 -5.82 11.94
CA TYR A 68 -6.68 -7.00 11.31
C TYR A 68 -5.91 -8.30 11.60
N ARG A 69 -5.13 -8.32 12.68
CA ARG A 69 -4.27 -9.45 13.08
C ARG A 69 -5.00 -10.78 13.15
N ASP A 70 -6.23 -10.79 13.64
CA ASP A 70 -7.03 -12.00 13.82
C ASP A 70 -7.42 -12.63 12.48
N ILE A 71 -7.73 -11.81 11.47
CA ILE A 71 -8.02 -12.27 10.09
C ILE A 71 -6.81 -13.02 9.54
N CYS A 72 -5.62 -12.48 9.78
CA CYS A 72 -4.35 -13.04 9.32
C CYS A 72 -3.76 -14.09 10.26
N ARG A 73 -4.48 -14.50 11.32
CA ARG A 73 -4.05 -15.48 12.32
C ARG A 73 -2.65 -15.17 12.87
N VAL A 74 -2.42 -13.89 13.16
CA VAL A 74 -1.14 -13.42 13.67
C VAL A 74 -0.93 -13.99 15.08
N THR A 75 0.23 -14.59 15.30
CA THR A 75 0.69 -15.06 16.60
C THR A 75 1.92 -14.27 17.03
N GLU A 76 1.99 -13.92 18.31
CA GLU A 76 3.09 -13.14 18.88
C GLU A 76 3.72 -13.91 20.05
N GLY A 77 5.01 -14.24 19.89
CA GLY A 77 5.86 -14.79 20.93
C GLY A 77 6.91 -13.78 21.39
N TYR A 78 7.74 -14.18 22.36
CA TYR A 78 8.66 -13.29 23.10
C TYR A 78 9.58 -12.39 22.23
N LYS A 79 9.79 -12.71 20.95
CA LYS A 79 10.55 -11.87 19.99
C LYS A 79 10.07 -11.97 18.53
N LYS A 80 8.95 -12.65 18.26
CA LYS A 80 8.56 -12.97 16.89
C LYS A 80 7.06 -12.79 16.71
N VAL A 81 6.71 -12.02 15.69
CA VAL A 81 5.36 -11.96 15.14
C VAL A 81 5.34 -12.84 13.89
N VAL A 82 4.35 -13.71 13.79
CA VAL A 82 4.20 -14.65 12.67
C VAL A 82 2.75 -14.62 12.18
N SER A 83 2.58 -14.49 10.88
CA SER A 83 1.30 -14.74 10.20
C SER A 83 1.51 -15.77 9.09
N PRO A 84 0.70 -16.85 9.04
CA PRO A 84 0.72 -17.76 7.91
C PRO A 84 0.51 -17.06 6.55
N LEU A 85 -0.32 -16.01 6.52
CA LEU A 85 -0.60 -15.26 5.30
C LEU A 85 0.57 -14.36 4.89
N THR A 86 1.29 -13.77 5.85
CA THR A 86 2.50 -13.00 5.58
C THR A 86 3.63 -13.87 5.04
N GLU A 87 3.87 -15.02 5.66
CA GLU A 87 4.89 -15.98 5.17
C GLU A 87 4.53 -16.49 3.77
N TRP A 88 3.27 -16.87 3.56
CA TRP A 88 2.79 -17.25 2.23
C TRP A 88 2.99 -16.13 1.19
N SER A 89 2.64 -14.88 1.51
CA SER A 89 2.79 -13.73 0.62
C SER A 89 4.26 -13.51 0.23
N LYS A 90 5.16 -13.58 1.22
CA LYS A 90 6.60 -13.46 1.02
C LYS A 90 7.17 -14.56 0.12
N GLU A 91 6.73 -15.80 0.31
CA GLU A 91 7.11 -16.93 -0.55
C GLU A 91 6.64 -16.71 -2.00
N GLN A 92 5.38 -16.33 -2.20
CA GLN A 92 4.82 -16.13 -3.54
C GLN A 92 5.46 -14.96 -4.30
N MET A 93 5.76 -13.85 -3.61
CA MET A 93 6.47 -12.71 -4.18
C MET A 93 7.87 -13.11 -4.71
N SER A 94 8.53 -14.04 -4.00
CA SER A 94 9.86 -14.56 -4.35
C SER A 94 9.85 -15.55 -5.51
N ILE A 95 8.76 -16.31 -5.69
CA ILE A 95 8.62 -17.33 -6.75
C ILE A 95 8.21 -16.71 -8.09
N GLY A 96 7.57 -15.54 -8.06
CA GLY A 96 7.33 -14.71 -9.25
C GLY A 96 6.35 -15.29 -10.29
N SER A 97 5.55 -16.28 -9.92
CA SER A 97 4.67 -17.00 -10.83
C SER A 97 3.25 -17.10 -10.27
N SER A 98 2.44 -16.08 -10.57
CA SER A 98 0.98 -16.19 -10.62
C SER A 98 0.42 -14.92 -11.27
N ALA A 99 -0.49 -15.07 -12.24
CA ALA A 99 -1.18 -13.95 -12.88
C ALA A 99 -1.95 -13.09 -11.85
N ALA A 100 -2.40 -13.71 -10.75
CA ALA A 100 -3.02 -13.02 -9.63
C ALA A 100 -2.02 -12.20 -8.79
N PHE A 101 -0.70 -12.39 -8.96
CA PHE A 101 0.36 -11.62 -8.31
C PHE A 101 1.01 -10.58 -9.23
N ASP A 102 0.85 -10.67 -10.55
CA ASP A 102 1.41 -9.67 -11.48
C ASP A 102 0.71 -8.31 -11.32
N SER A 103 -0.61 -8.32 -11.12
CA SER A 103 -1.38 -7.15 -10.69
C SER A 103 -0.88 -6.63 -9.33
N LEU A 104 -0.58 -7.53 -8.38
CA LEU A 104 -0.16 -7.17 -7.03
C LEU A 104 1.25 -6.56 -6.97
N LYS A 105 2.15 -7.02 -7.83
CA LYS A 105 3.49 -6.42 -7.99
C LYS A 105 3.40 -4.99 -8.49
N ARG A 106 2.45 -4.68 -9.38
CA ARG A 106 2.24 -3.32 -9.89
C ARG A 106 1.76 -2.38 -8.80
N VAL A 107 0.85 -2.83 -7.93
CA VAL A 107 0.40 -2.06 -6.76
C VAL A 107 1.55 -1.72 -5.81
N ARG A 108 2.55 -2.60 -5.67
CA ARG A 108 3.67 -2.42 -4.73
C ARG A 108 4.91 -1.73 -5.29
N ALA A 109 5.02 -1.56 -6.61
CA ALA A 109 6.25 -1.10 -7.26
C ALA A 109 6.32 0.41 -7.55
N LEU A 110 5.30 1.18 -7.13
CA LEU A 110 5.26 2.64 -7.22
C LEU A 110 5.70 3.29 -5.91
#